data_AF-A0A8T0LBC7-F1
#
_entry.id   AF-A0A8T0LBC7-F1
#
_cell.length_a   1.000
_cell.length_b   1.000
_cell.length_c   1.000
_cell.angle_alpha   90.00
_cell.angle_beta   90.00
_cell.angle_gamma   90.00
#
_symmetry.space_group_name_H-M   'P 1'
#
loop_
_entity.id
_entity.type
_entity.pdbx_description
1 polymer ?
#
loop_
_entity_poly.entity_id
_entity_poly.type
_entity_poly.pdbx_seq_one_letter_code
_entity_poly.pdbx_strand_id
1 'polypeptide(L)'
;MTTVEAIGAVMEMMVANDGGAGRGEEGKWIIFRFIVAELIENDLILIGSTAIEDKLQEGVPACIETLQRAGIKIWVLTGDKIETAINIAYACNLINNEMKQFVISSETDAIREVEDRGDQVEIARFIKEEVKKELKKCLEEAQTIFTPYLDQN
;
A
#
# COMPACT_ATOMS: atom_id res chain seq x y z
N MET A 1 -0.44 -19.95 9.87
CA MET A 1 -1.40 -20.79 9.13
C MET A 1 -2.80 -20.31 9.45
N THR A 2 -3.32 -19.38 8.66
CA THR A 2 -4.68 -18.83 8.83
C THR A 2 -5.70 -19.80 8.24
N THR A 3 -6.96 -19.73 8.66
CA THR A 3 -8.09 -20.52 8.12
C THR A 3 -8.20 -20.45 6.60
N VAL A 4 -7.72 -19.37 5.99
CA VAL A 4 -7.66 -19.16 4.53
C VAL A 4 -6.68 -20.14 3.85
N GLU A 5 -5.56 -20.47 4.49
CA GLU A 5 -4.61 -21.46 3.95
C GLU A 5 -5.17 -22.89 4.02
N ALA A 6 -5.97 -23.20 5.06
CA ALA A 6 -6.63 -24.51 5.20
C ALA A 6 -7.74 -24.72 4.15
N ILE A 7 -8.55 -23.71 3.86
CA ILE A 7 -9.57 -23.76 2.80
C ILE A 7 -8.89 -23.82 1.41
N GLY A 8 -7.82 -23.05 1.21
CA GLY A 8 -7.00 -23.13 0.01
C GLY A 8 -6.47 -24.53 -0.28
N ALA A 9 -5.99 -25.24 0.74
CA ALA A 9 -5.48 -26.61 0.62
C ALA A 9 -6.58 -27.65 0.32
N VAL A 10 -7.77 -27.51 0.88
CA VAL A 10 -8.92 -28.40 0.59
C VAL A 10 -9.38 -28.25 -0.85
N MET A 11 -9.32 -27.03 -1.40
CA MET A 11 -9.74 -26.76 -2.78
C MET A 11 -8.70 -27.21 -3.80
N GLU A 12 -7.39 -27.07 -3.51
CA GLU A 12 -6.31 -27.66 -4.34
C GLU A 12 -6.43 -29.20 -4.43
N MET A 13 -6.77 -29.88 -3.34
CA MET A 13 -7.00 -31.33 -3.34
C MET A 13 -8.21 -31.75 -4.20
N MET A 14 -9.21 -30.89 -4.36
CA MET A 14 -10.40 -31.17 -5.17
C MET A 14 -10.15 -30.97 -6.68
N VAL A 15 -9.17 -30.14 -7.04
CA VAL A 15 -8.76 -29.87 -8.43
C VAL A 15 -7.74 -30.90 -8.95
N ALA A 16 -6.94 -31.52 -8.07
CA ALA A 16 -5.91 -32.49 -8.47
C ALA A 16 -6.42 -33.80 -9.12
N ASN A 17 -7.75 -34.00 -9.22
CA ASN A 17 -8.34 -35.21 -9.78
C ASN A 17 -8.80 -35.08 -11.25
N ASP A 18 -8.75 -33.88 -11.84
CA ASP A 18 -9.01 -33.69 -13.28
C ASP A 18 -7.70 -33.52 -14.04
N GLY A 19 -7.35 -34.54 -14.81
CA GLY A 19 -6.14 -34.57 -15.61
C GLY A 19 -6.16 -33.50 -16.70
N GLY A 20 -5.16 -32.62 -16.67
CA GLY A 20 -4.69 -31.87 -17.84
C GLY A 20 -5.39 -30.54 -18.11
N ALA A 21 -5.20 -29.55 -17.26
CA ALA A 21 -5.57 -28.17 -17.57
C ALA A 21 -4.48 -27.50 -18.44
N GLY A 22 -4.84 -27.10 -19.66
CA GLY A 22 -4.00 -26.24 -20.49
C GLY A 22 -3.95 -24.80 -19.94
N ARG A 23 -2.88 -24.05 -20.26
CA ARG A 23 -2.57 -22.68 -19.81
C ARG A 23 -3.71 -21.64 -19.84
N GLY A 24 -4.84 -21.90 -20.51
CA GLY A 24 -6.02 -21.03 -20.53
C GLY A 24 -7.06 -21.31 -19.43
N GLU A 25 -6.98 -22.45 -18.74
CA GLU A 25 -7.92 -22.82 -17.68
C GLU A 25 -7.47 -22.34 -16.29
N GLU A 26 -6.17 -22.09 -16.09
CA GLU A 26 -5.61 -21.56 -14.83
C GLU A 26 -6.32 -20.29 -14.34
N GLY A 27 -6.67 -19.37 -15.26
CA GLY A 27 -7.42 -18.15 -14.91
C GLY A 27 -8.85 -18.40 -14.44
N LYS A 28 -9.52 -19.44 -14.96
CA LYS A 28 -10.88 -19.81 -14.51
C LYS A 28 -10.88 -20.34 -13.08
N TRP A 29 -9.84 -21.10 -12.72
CA TRP A 29 -9.67 -21.62 -11.37
C TRP A 29 -9.41 -20.52 -10.35
N ILE A 30 -8.63 -19.49 -10.72
CA ILE A 30 -8.41 -18.31 -9.87
C ILE A 30 -9.74 -17.60 -9.59
N ILE A 31 -10.52 -17.30 -10.64
CA ILE A 31 -11.82 -16.62 -10.50
C ILE A 31 -12.78 -17.47 -9.66
N PHE A 32 -12.84 -18.78 -9.92
CA PHE A 32 -13.69 -19.70 -9.15
C PHE A 32 -13.29 -19.72 -7.68
N ARG A 33 -11.99 -19.73 -7.36
CA ARG A 33 -11.50 -19.67 -5.98
C ARG A 33 -11.92 -18.38 -5.29
N PHE A 34 -11.81 -17.23 -5.96
CA PHE A 34 -12.24 -15.94 -5.41
C PHE A 34 -13.74 -15.93 -5.12
N ILE A 35 -14.58 -16.36 -6.07
CA ILE A 35 -16.03 -16.38 -5.91
C ILE A 35 -16.44 -17.30 -4.75
N VAL A 36 -15.83 -18.49 -4.66
CA VAL A 36 -16.16 -19.44 -3.59
C VAL A 36 -15.72 -18.91 -2.22
N ALA A 37 -14.54 -18.30 -2.13
CA ALA A 37 -14.09 -17.66 -0.89
C ALA A 37 -15.03 -16.53 -0.46
N GLU A 38 -15.42 -15.64 -1.39
CA GLU A 38 -16.31 -14.51 -1.11
C GLU A 38 -17.72 -14.96 -0.68
N LEU A 39 -18.20 -16.13 -1.14
CA LEU A 39 -19.46 -16.71 -0.68
C LEU A 39 -19.36 -17.31 0.74
N ILE A 40 -18.19 -17.83 1.13
CA ILE A 40 -17.99 -18.53 2.41
C ILE A 40 -17.53 -17.57 3.51
N GLU A 41 -16.76 -16.53 3.18
CA GLU A 41 -16.21 -15.55 4.11
C GLU A 41 -17.22 -14.45 4.51
N ASN A 42 -18.49 -14.83 4.69
CA ASN A 42 -19.56 -13.95 5.19
C ASN A 42 -19.89 -14.24 6.66
N ASP A 43 -20.48 -13.26 7.36
CA ASP A 43 -20.97 -13.39 8.74
C ASP A 43 -19.94 -13.88 9.77
N LEU A 44 -18.66 -13.57 9.55
CA LEU A 44 -17.56 -13.94 10.44
C LEU A 44 -17.61 -13.17 11.76
N ILE A 45 -17.28 -13.85 12.86
CA ILE A 45 -17.11 -13.23 14.18
C ILE A 45 -15.62 -12.99 14.43
N LEU A 46 -15.23 -11.73 14.67
CA LEU A 46 -13.86 -11.39 15.03
C LEU A 46 -13.52 -11.93 16.42
N ILE A 47 -12.64 -12.93 16.49
CA ILE A 47 -12.18 -13.53 17.75
C ILE A 47 -10.92 -12.87 18.31
N GLY A 48 -10.12 -12.19 17.47
CA GLY A 48 -8.86 -11.57 17.85
C GLY A 48 -8.01 -11.17 16.65
N SER A 49 -6.87 -10.55 16.90
CA SER A 49 -5.89 -10.15 15.89
C SER A 49 -4.46 -10.40 16.40
N THR A 50 -3.53 -10.60 15.48
CA THR A 50 -2.10 -10.75 15.76
C THR A 50 -1.33 -9.58 15.15
N ALA A 51 -0.33 -9.07 15.86
CA ALA A 51 0.61 -8.09 15.33
C ALA A 51 1.99 -8.73 15.21
N ILE A 52 2.61 -8.59 14.04
CA ILE A 52 3.99 -9.01 13.80
C ILE A 52 4.79 -7.74 13.53
N GLU A 53 5.91 -7.60 14.24
CA GLU A 53 6.82 -6.48 14.09
C GLU A 53 7.91 -6.83 13.07
N ASP A 54 8.08 -5.96 12.06
CA ASP A 54 9.21 -6.04 11.15
C ASP A 54 10.46 -5.48 11.81
N LYS A 55 11.42 -6.37 12.11
CA LYS A 55 12.63 -5.98 12.82
C LYS A 55 13.57 -5.18 11.93
N LEU A 56 13.89 -3.97 12.39
CA LEU A 56 14.96 -3.16 11.82
C LEU A 56 16.34 -3.70 12.23
N GLN A 57 17.36 -3.34 11.46
CA GLN A 57 18.74 -3.56 11.87
C GLN A 57 19.07 -2.72 13.11
N GLU A 58 20.02 -3.23 13.91
CA GLU A 58 20.46 -2.57 15.14
C GLU A 58 20.99 -1.15 14.84
N GLY A 59 20.55 -0.17 15.63
CA GLY A 59 20.99 1.22 15.53
C GLY A 59 20.37 2.04 14.39
N VAL A 60 19.55 1.46 13.51
CA VAL A 60 18.88 2.20 12.42
C VAL A 60 18.09 3.42 12.93
N PRO A 61 17.21 3.30 13.95
CA PRO A 61 16.45 4.46 14.44
C PRO A 61 17.35 5.59 14.96
N ALA A 62 18.38 5.25 15.74
CA ALA A 62 19.32 6.22 16.32
C ALA A 62 20.17 6.93 15.24
N CYS A 63 20.55 6.21 14.19
CA CYS A 63 21.25 6.76 13.04
C CYS A 63 20.38 7.76 12.29
N ILE A 64 19.14 7.38 11.95
CA ILE A 64 18.18 8.25 11.24
C ILE A 64 17.91 9.52 12.04
N GLU A 65 17.67 9.41 13.33
CA GLU A 65 17.46 10.56 14.21
C GLU A 65 18.68 11.51 14.22
N THR A 66 19.89 10.95 14.28
CA THR A 66 21.13 11.73 14.23
C THR A 66 21.28 12.50 12.91
N LEU A 67 20.98 11.85 11.79
CA LEU A 67 21.01 12.45 10.46
C LEU A 67 19.95 13.56 10.32
N GLN A 68 18.73 13.33 10.81
CA GLN A 68 17.67 14.34 10.83
C GLN A 68 18.06 15.56 11.67
N ARG A 69 18.64 15.36 12.86
CA ARG A 69 19.15 16.43 13.72
C ARG A 69 20.31 17.21 13.10
N ALA A 70 21.10 16.57 12.25
CA ALA A 70 22.13 17.23 11.46
C ALA A 70 21.58 18.04 10.26
N GLY A 71 20.26 18.04 10.06
CA GLY A 71 19.59 18.75 8.96
C GLY A 71 19.60 17.98 7.63
N ILE A 72 20.00 16.71 7.64
CA ILE A 72 20.05 15.88 6.43
C ILE A 72 18.63 15.38 6.11
N LYS A 73 18.20 15.59 4.86
CA LYS A 73 16.90 15.12 4.37
C LYS A 73 17.02 13.67 3.90
N ILE A 74 16.21 12.80 4.48
CA ILE A 74 16.23 11.36 4.24
C ILE A 74 15.03 11.00 3.38
N TRP A 75 15.28 10.22 2.32
CA TRP A 75 14.27 9.73 1.40
C TRP A 75 14.35 8.22 1.37
N VAL A 76 13.21 7.54 1.52
CA VAL A 76 13.12 6.09 1.41
C VAL A 76 12.42 5.75 0.10
N LEU A 77 13.10 4.99 -0.75
CA LEU A 77 12.53 4.43 -1.97
C LEU A 77 12.43 2.92 -1.78
N THR A 78 11.22 2.38 -1.90
CA THR A 78 10.96 0.94 -1.75
C THR A 78 10.00 0.47 -2.84
N GLY A 79 10.13 -0.80 -3.22
CA GLY A 79 9.15 -1.50 -4.07
C GLY A 79 8.13 -2.31 -3.26
N ASP A 80 8.15 -2.16 -1.94
CA ASP A 80 7.18 -2.78 -1.03
C ASP A 80 5.86 -2.01 -1.01
N LYS A 81 4.83 -2.61 -0.42
CA LYS A 81 3.51 -1.99 -0.26
C LYS A 81 3.58 -0.73 0.60
N ILE A 82 2.65 0.19 0.37
CA ILE A 82 2.60 1.48 1.07
C ILE A 82 2.42 1.29 2.58
N GLU A 83 1.62 0.31 3.00
CA GLU A 83 1.36 0.02 4.41
C GLU A 83 2.64 -0.44 5.13
N THR A 84 3.43 -1.30 4.49
CA THR A 84 4.72 -1.75 5.03
C THR A 84 5.71 -0.58 5.08
N ALA A 85 5.78 0.23 4.03
CA ALA A 85 6.66 1.40 3.99
C ALA A 85 6.34 2.39 5.11
N ILE A 86 5.06 2.65 5.38
CA ILE A 86 4.60 3.49 6.48
C ILE A 86 4.99 2.89 7.83
N ASN A 87 4.75 1.59 8.03
CA ASN A 87 5.11 0.90 9.28
C ASN A 87 6.63 0.98 9.56
N ILE A 88 7.45 0.76 8.54
CA ILE A 88 8.91 0.89 8.64
C ILE A 88 9.32 2.33 8.93
N ALA A 89 8.68 3.32 8.30
CA ALA A 89 8.97 4.73 8.53
C ALA A 89 8.65 5.16 9.99
N TYR A 90 7.60 4.60 10.60
CA TYR A 90 7.33 4.79 12.03
C TYR A 90 8.35 4.05 12.90
N ALA A 91 8.65 2.79 12.59
CA ALA A 91 9.58 1.98 13.39
C ALA A 91 10.99 2.59 13.45
N CYS A 92 11.41 3.32 12.41
CA CYS A 92 12.71 3.95 12.34
C CYS A 92 12.72 5.45 12.72
N ASN A 93 11.61 5.97 13.27
CA ASN A 93 11.41 7.38 13.63
C ASN A 93 11.60 8.36 12.46
N LEU A 94 11.45 7.90 11.22
CA LEU A 94 11.49 8.78 10.05
C LEU A 94 10.24 9.67 10.00
N ILE A 95 9.09 9.13 10.40
CA ILE A 95 7.83 9.86 10.57
C ILE A 95 7.27 9.63 11.99
N ASN A 96 6.47 10.57 12.48
CA ASN A 96 5.79 10.45 13.77
C ASN A 96 4.32 10.90 13.68
N ASN A 97 3.56 10.69 14.76
CA ASN A 97 2.12 11.00 14.80
C ASN A 97 1.80 12.51 14.80
N GLU A 98 2.79 13.36 15.08
CA GLU A 98 2.65 14.82 15.08
C GLU A 98 2.90 15.42 13.70
N MET A 99 3.57 14.67 12.80
CA MET A 99 3.83 15.08 11.44
C MET A 99 2.58 14.96 10.58
N LYS A 100 2.25 16.04 9.86
CA LYS A 100 1.24 16.00 8.79
C LYS A 100 1.75 15.12 7.64
N GLN A 101 0.95 14.12 7.28
CA GLN A 101 1.25 13.22 6.16
C GLN A 101 0.52 13.68 4.90
N PHE A 102 1.27 13.72 3.79
CA PHE A 102 0.74 13.96 2.46
C PHE A 102 0.88 12.66 1.66
N VAL A 103 -0.26 12.11 1.23
CA VAL A 103 -0.33 10.87 0.46
C VAL A 103 -0.79 11.23 -0.94
N ILE A 104 -0.06 10.73 -1.94
CA ILE A 104 -0.32 10.95 -3.36
C ILE A 104 -0.43 9.57 -3.98
N SER A 105 -1.56 9.27 -4.61
CA SER A 105 -1.85 7.94 -5.12
C SER A 105 -2.56 8.01 -6.47
N SER A 106 -2.23 7.07 -7.35
CA SER A 106 -2.96 6.87 -8.60
C SER A 106 -4.18 5.96 -8.42
N GLU A 107 -4.45 5.43 -7.23
CA GLU A 107 -5.58 4.54 -6.96
C GLU A 107 -6.85 5.30 -6.59
N THR A 108 -7.31 6.20 -7.47
CA THR A 108 -8.58 6.92 -7.29
C THR A 108 -9.64 6.38 -8.23
N ASP A 109 -10.92 6.49 -7.84
CA ASP A 109 -12.03 6.03 -8.68
C ASP A 109 -12.01 6.67 -10.08
N ALA A 110 -11.61 7.95 -10.15
CA ALA A 110 -11.44 8.67 -11.42
C ALA A 110 -10.35 8.07 -12.31
N ILE A 111 -9.26 7.55 -11.74
CA ILE A 111 -8.18 6.91 -12.50
C ILE A 111 -8.62 5.51 -12.96
N ARG A 112 -9.32 4.76 -12.10
CA ARG A 112 -9.87 3.43 -12.44
C ARG A 112 -10.85 3.48 -13.62
N GLU A 113 -11.72 4.48 -13.68
CA GLU A 113 -12.61 4.71 -14.83
C GLU A 113 -11.86 4.97 -16.14
N VAL A 114 -10.67 5.56 -16.08
CA VAL A 114 -9.81 5.77 -17.26
C VAL A 114 -9.06 4.49 -17.62
N GLU A 115 -8.65 3.71 -16.62
CA GLU A 115 -8.01 2.39 -16.79
C GLU A 115 -8.94 1.40 -17.49
N ASP A 116 -10.22 1.37 -17.11
CA ASP A 116 -11.25 0.49 -17.72
C ASP A 116 -11.46 0.78 -19.21
N ARG A 117 -11.14 2.00 -19.68
CA ARG A 117 -11.23 2.39 -21.09
C ARG A 117 -10.02 1.93 -21.92
N GLY A 118 -8.92 1.53 -21.28
CA GLY A 118 -7.81 0.79 -21.90
C GLY A 118 -6.82 1.60 -22.76
N ASP A 119 -6.94 2.93 -22.86
CA ASP A 119 -5.96 3.76 -23.58
C ASP A 119 -4.79 4.13 -22.65
N GLN A 120 -3.68 3.41 -22.79
CA GLN A 120 -2.47 3.63 -21.99
C GLN A 120 -1.92 5.07 -22.08
N VAL A 121 -2.11 5.76 -23.21
CA VAL A 121 -1.63 7.12 -23.39
C VAL A 121 -2.55 8.12 -22.68
N GLU A 122 -3.87 7.89 -22.73
CA GLU A 122 -4.85 8.66 -21.97
C GLU A 122 -4.65 8.47 -20.47
N ILE A 123 -4.48 7.22 -20.01
CA ILE A 123 -4.21 6.87 -18.61
C ILE A 123 -2.95 7.58 -18.11
N ALA A 124 -1.82 7.46 -18.82
CA ALA A 124 -0.57 8.08 -18.40
C ALA A 124 -0.67 9.62 -18.34
N ARG A 125 -1.39 10.23 -19.29
CA ARG A 125 -1.63 11.68 -19.28
C ARG A 125 -2.50 12.08 -18.10
N PHE A 126 -3.57 11.35 -17.84
CA PHE A 126 -4.51 11.63 -16.77
C PHE A 126 -3.85 11.50 -15.40
N ILE A 127 -3.15 10.39 -15.14
CA ILE A 127 -2.38 10.18 -13.90
C ILE A 127 -1.38 11.31 -13.69
N LYS A 128 -0.64 11.70 -14.73
CA LYS A 128 0.34 12.79 -14.63
C LYS A 128 -0.30 14.11 -14.21
N GLU A 129 -1.42 14.48 -14.80
CA GLU A 129 -2.10 15.74 -14.45
C GLU A 129 -2.72 15.69 -13.05
N GLU A 130 -3.29 14.55 -12.64
CA GLU A 130 -3.87 14.41 -11.30
C GLU A 130 -2.80 14.44 -10.21
N VAL A 131 -1.69 13.69 -10.40
CA VAL A 131 -0.53 13.73 -9.48
C VAL A 131 0.03 15.16 -9.37
N LYS A 132 0.13 15.88 -10.49
CA LYS A 132 0.62 17.27 -10.50
C LYS A 132 -0.31 18.21 -9.73
N LYS A 133 -1.63 18.00 -9.81
CA LYS A 133 -2.63 18.77 -9.07
C LYS A 133 -2.57 18.45 -7.58
N GLU A 134 -2.47 17.18 -7.20
CA GLU A 134 -2.28 16.76 -5.81
C GLU A 134 -1.00 17.34 -5.21
N LEU A 135 0.12 17.25 -5.93
CA LEU A 135 1.41 17.83 -5.50
C LEU A 135 1.29 19.33 -5.21
N LYS A 136 0.61 20.09 -6.08
CA LYS A 136 0.41 21.54 -5.87
C LYS A 136 -0.42 21.81 -4.62
N LYS A 137 -1.53 21.08 -4.45
CA LYS A 137 -2.39 21.22 -3.27
C LYS A 137 -1.61 20.91 -1.99
N CYS A 138 -0.85 19.82 -1.96
CA CYS A 138 -0.01 19.46 -0.81
C CYS A 138 1.05 20.53 -0.53
N LEU A 139 1.64 21.13 -1.57
CA LEU A 139 2.62 22.21 -1.41
C LEU A 139 1.99 23.47 -0.80
N GLU A 140 0.81 23.88 -1.25
CA GLU A 140 0.08 25.03 -0.71
C GLU A 140 -0.33 24.82 0.75
N GLU A 141 -0.82 23.61 1.07
CA GLU A 141 -1.14 23.22 2.44
C GLU A 141 0.11 23.24 3.34
N ALA A 142 1.22 22.66 2.86
CA ALA A 142 2.48 22.66 3.60
C ALA A 142 2.99 24.08 3.84
N GLN A 143 2.96 24.95 2.83
CA GLN A 143 3.33 26.35 2.98
C GLN A 143 2.52 27.01 4.09
N THR A 144 1.20 26.85 4.08
CA THR A 144 0.31 27.42 5.10
C THR A 144 0.66 26.97 6.53
N ILE A 145 1.12 25.73 6.71
CA ILE A 145 1.55 25.21 8.02
C ILE A 145 2.86 25.86 8.46
N PHE A 146 3.77 26.17 7.53
CA PHE A 146 5.09 26.72 7.83
C PHE A 146 5.15 28.26 7.83
N THR A 147 4.22 28.97 7.19
CA THR A 147 4.18 30.45 7.16
C THR A 147 4.23 31.10 8.55
N PRO A 148 3.47 30.62 9.57
CA PRO A 148 3.51 31.22 10.91
C PRO A 148 4.87 31.13 11.60
N TYR A 149 5.76 30.23 11.16
CA TYR A 149 7.09 30.02 11.73
C TYR A 149 8.18 30.81 10.99
N LEU A 150 7.94 31.23 9.74
CA LEU A 150 8.91 31.97 8.93
C LEU A 150 8.91 33.48 9.24
N ASP A 151 7.80 34.02 9.74
CA ASP A 151 7.66 35.44 10.10
C ASP A 151 8.12 35.78 11.53
N GLN A 152 8.67 34.81 12.28
CA GLN A 152 9.13 34.99 13.67
C GLN A 152 10.65 35.16 13.83
N ASN A 153 11.40 35.44 12.76
CA ASN A 153 12.86 35.62 12.80
C ASN A 153 13.33 36.89 12.08
#